data_AF-A0A7Z8L746-F1
#
_entry.id   AF-A0A7Z8L746-F1
#
_cell.length_a   1.000
_cell.length_b   1.000
_cell.length_c   1.000
_cell.angle_alpha   90.00
_cell.angle_beta   90.00
_cell.angle_gamma   90.00
#
_symmetry.space_group_name_H-M   'P 1'
#
loop_
_entity.id
_entity.type
_entity.pdbx_description
1 polymer ?
#
loop_
_entity_poly.entity_id
_entity_poly.type
_entity_poly.pdbx_seq_one_letter_code
_entity_poly.pdbx_strand_id
1 'polypeptide(L)'
;MQVNRTADSASGFAAEYHNRPITDTVAELKGWYCFSAEYLARQSRVQPLALTNPELFSAQPVQADIKIGRNDPCPCGSGKKYKKCCAA
;
A
#
# COMPACT_ATOMS: atom_id res chain seq x y z
N MET A 1 -31.62 23.27 -20.22
CA MET A 1 -32.06 21.88 -20.02
C MET A 1 -31.50 21.42 -18.69
N GLN A 2 -32.36 21.29 -17.68
CA GLN A 2 -32.01 20.85 -16.33
C GLN A 2 -31.54 19.39 -16.37
N VAL A 3 -30.33 19.14 -15.85
CA VAL A 3 -29.90 17.78 -15.51
C VAL A 3 -30.36 17.49 -14.09
N ASN A 4 -31.36 16.63 -13.97
CA ASN A 4 -31.89 16.18 -12.69
C ASN A 4 -30.83 15.34 -11.97
N ARG A 5 -30.31 15.84 -10.85
CA ARG A 5 -29.65 15.00 -9.83
C ARG A 5 -30.74 14.10 -9.24
N THR A 6 -30.86 12.87 -9.72
CA THR A 6 -31.58 11.84 -8.98
C THR A 6 -30.74 11.52 -7.75
N ALA A 7 -31.30 11.87 -6.59
CA ALA A 7 -30.79 11.43 -5.31
C ALA A 7 -30.98 9.92 -5.21
N ASP A 8 -29.94 9.15 -5.54
CA ASP A 8 -29.90 7.74 -5.17
C ASP A 8 -29.65 7.65 -3.66
N SER A 9 -30.75 7.45 -2.95
CA SER A 9 -30.93 6.79 -1.65
C SER A 9 -29.64 6.50 -0.88
N ALA A 10 -29.07 7.53 -0.26
CA ALA A 10 -28.08 7.41 0.80
C ALA A 10 -28.76 7.03 2.13
N SER A 11 -29.40 5.86 2.20
CA SER A 11 -30.11 5.40 3.39
C SER A 11 -30.03 3.87 3.51
N GLY A 12 -28.86 3.37 3.91
CA GLY A 12 -28.73 1.97 4.30
C GLY A 12 -27.33 1.44 4.62
N PHE A 13 -26.24 2.11 4.23
CA PHE A 13 -24.91 1.45 4.23
C PHE A 13 -23.86 2.03 5.19
N ALA A 14 -24.13 3.16 5.86
CA ALA A 14 -23.07 3.91 6.54
C ALA A 14 -22.90 3.63 8.04
N ALA A 15 -23.87 2.99 8.72
CA ALA A 15 -23.84 2.88 10.18
C ALA A 15 -23.20 1.58 10.73
N GLU A 16 -23.05 0.53 9.90
CA GLU A 16 -22.75 -0.82 10.41
C GLU A 16 -21.31 -1.29 10.15
N TYR A 17 -20.50 -0.52 9.42
CA TYR A 17 -19.15 -0.95 9.00
C TYR A 17 -18.02 -0.54 9.94
N HIS A 18 -18.29 0.28 10.97
CA HIS A 18 -17.25 0.64 11.92
C HIS A 18 -16.87 -0.57 12.80
N ASN A 19 -15.72 -1.19 12.48
CA ASN A 19 -14.97 -2.18 13.28
C ASN A 19 -15.40 -3.66 13.17
N ARG A 20 -16.09 -4.08 12.10
CA ARG A 20 -16.23 -5.52 11.83
C ARG A 20 -14.90 -6.09 11.28
N PRO A 21 -14.53 -7.33 11.65
CA PRO A 21 -13.39 -7.99 11.01
C PRO A 21 -13.67 -8.21 9.52
N ILE A 22 -12.65 -8.01 8.69
CA ILE A 22 -12.71 -8.34 7.26
C ILE A 22 -12.80 -9.87 7.15
N THR A 23 -13.94 -10.37 6.70
CA THR A 23 -14.19 -11.83 6.61
C THR A 23 -13.84 -12.38 5.24
N ASP A 24 -13.94 -11.55 4.21
CA ASP A 24 -13.56 -11.86 2.85
C ASP A 24 -12.85 -10.64 2.25
N THR A 25 -11.52 -10.69 2.24
CA THR A 25 -10.68 -9.61 1.75
C THR A 25 -10.96 -9.30 0.28
N VAL A 26 -11.28 -10.30 -0.54
CA VAL A 26 -11.53 -10.10 -1.97
C VAL A 26 -12.89 -9.44 -2.16
N ALA A 27 -13.93 -9.95 -1.52
CA ALA A 27 -15.27 -9.41 -1.65
C ALA A 27 -15.38 -7.97 -1.12
N GLU A 28 -14.65 -7.64 -0.05
CA GLU A 28 -14.67 -6.32 0.57
C GLU A 28 -13.83 -5.29 -0.20
N LEU A 29 -12.65 -5.68 -0.70
CA LEU A 29 -11.72 -4.74 -1.34
C LEU A 29 -11.91 -4.60 -2.85
N LYS A 30 -12.61 -5.53 -3.53
CA LYS A 30 -12.84 -5.46 -4.99
C LYS A 30 -13.54 -4.19 -5.48
N GLY A 31 -14.23 -3.47 -4.58
CA GLY A 31 -14.88 -2.20 -4.88
C GLY A 31 -13.91 -1.01 -4.94
N TRP A 32 -12.66 -1.15 -4.51
CA TRP A 32 -11.69 -0.07 -4.55
C TRP A 32 -11.31 0.27 -5.99
N TYR A 33 -11.11 1.56 -6.25
CA TYR A 33 -10.82 2.07 -7.59
C TYR A 33 -9.62 1.38 -8.27
N CYS A 34 -8.61 0.96 -7.50
CA CYS A 34 -7.45 0.22 -7.99
C CYS A 34 -7.75 -1.18 -8.54
N PHE A 35 -8.96 -1.72 -8.33
CA PHE A 35 -9.45 -2.96 -8.93
C PHE A 35 -10.51 -2.73 -10.02
N SER A 36 -10.81 -1.46 -10.35
CA SER A 36 -11.76 -1.13 -11.41
C SER A 36 -11.21 -1.47 -12.80
N ALA A 37 -12.11 -1.82 -13.72
CA ALA A 37 -11.75 -2.07 -15.12
C ALA A 37 -11.07 -0.85 -15.76
N GLU A 38 -11.50 0.37 -15.40
CA GLU A 38 -10.90 1.62 -15.87
C GLU A 38 -9.46 1.78 -15.40
N TYR A 39 -9.19 1.49 -14.13
CA TYR A 39 -7.85 1.56 -13.55
C TYR A 39 -6.92 0.51 -14.17
N LEU A 40 -7.38 -0.73 -14.32
CA LEU A 40 -6.60 -1.80 -14.97
C LEU A 40 -6.32 -1.47 -16.44
N ALA A 41 -7.29 -0.89 -17.17
CA ALA A 41 -7.09 -0.43 -18.55
C ALA A 41 -6.11 0.76 -18.67
N ARG A 42 -5.92 1.52 -17.58
CA ARG A 42 -4.89 2.57 -17.50
C ARG A 42 -3.52 1.98 -17.16
N GLN A 43 -3.47 0.97 -16.29
CA GLN A 43 -2.24 0.24 -15.98
C GLN A 43 -1.70 -0.56 -17.16
N SER A 44 -2.55 -1.18 -17.99
CA SER A 44 -2.09 -1.92 -19.17
C SER A 44 -1.38 -1.04 -20.21
N ARG A 45 -1.59 0.28 -20.16
CA ARG A 45 -0.86 1.27 -20.98
C ARG A 45 0.53 1.61 -20.45
N VAL A 46 0.81 1.37 -19.18
CA VAL A 46 2.17 1.34 -18.64
C VAL A 46 2.67 -0.09 -18.73
N GLN A 47 3.06 -0.51 -19.94
CA GLN A 47 3.82 -1.75 -20.08
C GLN A 47 5.06 -1.67 -19.17
N PRO A 48 5.35 -2.69 -18.36
CA PRO A 48 6.56 -2.67 -17.56
C PRO A 48 7.73 -2.73 -18.54
N LEU A 49 8.52 -1.66 -18.56
CA LEU A 49 9.81 -1.56 -19.27
C LEU A 49 10.73 -2.75 -18.97
N ALA A 50 10.44 -3.51 -17.91
CA ALA A 50 11.09 -4.75 -17.52
C ALA A 50 10.92 -5.91 -18.52
N LEU A 51 9.80 -6.05 -19.25
CA LEU A 51 9.61 -7.19 -20.16
C LEU A 51 10.43 -7.08 -21.46
N THR A 52 10.74 -5.86 -21.89
CA THR A 52 11.45 -5.60 -23.15
C THR A 52 12.93 -5.30 -22.94
N ASN A 53 13.40 -5.19 -21.69
CA ASN A 53 14.79 -4.90 -21.39
C ASN A 53 15.38 -5.94 -20.40
N PRO A 54 16.09 -6.97 -20.90
CA PRO A 54 16.71 -7.97 -20.05
C PRO A 54 17.78 -7.39 -19.10
N GLU A 55 18.34 -6.21 -19.41
CA GLU A 55 19.31 -5.52 -18.55
C GLU A 55 18.71 -5.06 -17.21
N LEU A 56 17.38 -4.89 -17.12
CA LEU A 56 16.70 -4.44 -15.90
C LEU A 56 16.64 -5.52 -14.81
N PHE A 57 16.79 -6.79 -15.17
CA PHE A 57 16.86 -7.91 -14.22
C PHE A 57 18.28 -8.16 -13.70
N SER A 58 19.29 -7.48 -14.27
CA SER A 58 20.69 -7.57 -13.81
C SER A 58 20.98 -6.68 -12.59
N ALA A 59 19.99 -5.89 -12.13
CA ALA A 59 20.12 -5.12 -10.91
C ALA A 59 20.41 -6.09 -9.76
N GLN A 60 21.65 -6.09 -9.29
CA GLN A 60 22.02 -6.86 -8.12
C GLN A 60 21.06 -6.50 -6.98
N PRO A 61 20.60 -7.48 -6.17
CA PRO A 61 19.76 -7.18 -5.03
C PRO A 61 20.47 -6.13 -4.18
N VAL A 62 19.86 -4.96 -4.01
CA VAL A 62 20.36 -3.93 -3.11
C VAL A 62 20.49 -4.61 -1.74
N GLN A 63 21.72 -4.78 -1.26
CA GLN A 63 21.94 -5.24 0.10
C GLN A 63 21.28 -4.22 1.01
N ALA A 64 20.17 -4.59 1.64
CA ALA A 64 19.54 -3.73 2.61
C ALA A 64 20.54 -3.56 3.76
N ASP A 65 20.99 -2.33 4.00
CA ASP A 65 21.65 -1.99 5.24
C ASP A 65 20.82 -2.54 6.40
N ILE A 66 21.49 -3.08 7.42
CA ILE A 66 20.82 -3.57 8.63
C ILE A 66 20.05 -2.39 9.22
N LYS A 67 18.73 -2.39 9.01
CA LYS A 67 17.83 -1.39 9.57
C LYS A 67 17.71 -1.67 11.06
N ILE A 68 18.62 -1.08 11.84
CA ILE A 68 18.56 -1.10 13.29
C ILE A 68 17.27 -0.41 13.73
N GLY A 69 16.39 -1.15 14.42
CA GLY A 69 15.15 -0.62 14.95
C GLY A 69 15.44 0.40 16.04
N ARG A 70 14.60 1.44 16.14
CA ARG A 70 14.73 2.51 17.13
C ARG A 70 14.82 1.98 18.59
N ASN A 71 14.24 0.82 18.89
CA ASN A 71 14.26 0.22 20.22
C ASN A 71 15.33 -0.88 20.41
N ASP A 72 16.02 -1.30 19.37
CA ASP A 72 17.04 -2.36 19.42
C ASP A 72 18.28 -1.92 20.21
N PRO A 73 19.09 -2.86 20.73
CA PRO A 73 20.36 -2.53 21.38
C PRO A 73 21.27 -1.75 20.43
N CYS A 74 21.91 -0.69 20.94
CA CYS A 74 22.73 0.18 20.12
C CYS A 74 24.02 -0.53 19.67
N PRO A 75 24.37 -0.51 18.37
CA PRO A 75 25.52 -1.23 17.83
C PRO A 75 26.88 -0.68 18.29
N CYS A 76 26.91 0.48 18.97
CA CYS A 76 28.12 1.04 19.57
C CYS A 76 28.56 0.33 20.87
N GLY A 77 27.84 -0.72 21.31
CA GLY A 77 28.20 -1.49 22.50
C GLY A 77 27.81 -0.85 23.84
N SER A 78 27.03 0.24 23.83
CA SER A 78 26.64 0.94 25.06
C SER A 78 25.60 0.20 25.92
N GLY A 79 24.98 -0.87 25.39
CA GLY A 79 23.88 -1.58 26.04
C GLY A 79 22.55 -0.81 26.12
N LYS A 80 22.50 0.43 25.61
CA LYS A 80 21.28 1.27 25.58
C LYS A 80 20.47 1.00 24.32
N LYS A 81 19.17 1.30 24.33
CA LYS A 81 18.32 1.30 23.11
C LYS A 81 18.85 2.33 22.10
N TYR A 82 18.83 2.03 20.81
CA TYR A 82 19.35 2.89 19.73
C TYR A 82 18.84 4.34 19.83
N LYS A 83 17.53 4.52 20.10
CA LYS A 83 16.88 5.83 20.33
C LYS A 83 17.37 6.66 21.50
N LYS A 84 18.10 6.06 22.44
CA LYS A 84 18.64 6.71 23.64
C LYS A 84 20.17 6.78 23.59
N CYS A 85 20.76 6.50 22.43
CA CYS A 85 22.21 6.44 22.26
C CYS A 85 22.62 7.13 20.96
N CYS A 86 22.86 6.39 19.88
CA CYS A 86 23.38 6.95 18.62
C CYS A 86 22.31 7.59 17.71
N ALA A 87 21.02 7.40 18.00
CA ALA A 87 19.93 8.08 17.30
C ALA A 87 19.39 9.30 18.07
N ALA A 88 20.18 9.82 19.01
CA ALA A 88 19.90 11.05 19.75
C ALA A 88 20.46 12.28 19.02
#